data_AF-A0A3B6DNA6-F1
#
_entry.id   AF-A0A3B6DNA6-F1
#
_cell.length_a   1.000
_cell.length_b   1.000
_cell.length_c   1.000
_cell.angle_alpha   90.00
_cell.angle_beta   90.00
_cell.angle_gamma   90.00
#
_symmetry.space_group_name_H-M   'P 1'
#
loop_
_entity.id
_entity.type
_entity.pdbx_description
1 polymer ?
#
loop_
_entity_poly.entity_id
_entity_poly.type
_entity_poly.pdbx_seq_one_letter_code
_entity_poly.pdbx_strand_id
1 'polypeptide(L)'
;MEEEINVFCSMTEAVKEVATTIRECKPLDVHPDLYGAVMTQGGFSDEALMAALSHLLDNKAQGVGFVAMADTHRVLWLRSWLGKHYY
;
A
#
# COMPACT_ATOMS: atom_id res chain seq x y z
N MET A 1 42.04 17.48 16.21
CA MET A 1 41.14 17.65 17.38
C MET A 1 39.94 18.53 17.06
N GLU A 2 40.08 19.85 16.78
CA GLU A 2 38.92 20.71 16.43
C GLU A 2 38.24 20.33 15.11
N GLU A 3 39.01 20.03 14.07
CA GLU A 3 38.47 19.56 12.77
C GLU A 3 37.68 18.26 12.92
N GLU A 4 38.20 17.31 13.70
CA GLU A 4 37.53 16.03 13.96
C GLU A 4 36.22 16.24 14.73
N ILE A 5 36.23 17.12 15.74
CA ILE A 5 35.02 17.50 16.50
C ILE A 5 33.98 18.13 15.56
N ASN A 6 34.39 19.01 14.64
CA ASN A 6 33.49 19.60 13.64
C ASN A 6 32.88 18.54 12.72
N VAL A 7 33.68 17.59 12.23
CA VAL A 7 33.20 16.48 11.39
C VAL A 7 32.16 15.65 12.14
N PHE A 8 32.41 15.29 13.41
CA PHE A 8 31.44 14.54 14.21
C PHE A 8 30.14 15.31 14.47
N CYS A 9 30.22 16.63 14.69
CA CYS A 9 29.04 17.49 14.84
C CYS A 9 28.21 17.51 13.55
N SER A 10 28.83 17.77 12.39
CA SER A 10 28.13 17.79 11.10
C SER A 10 27.50 16.44 10.76
N MET A 11 28.17 15.34 11.08
CA MET A 11 27.61 13.99 10.88
C MET A 11 26.39 13.74 11.78
N THR A 12 26.44 14.22 13.02
CA THR A 12 25.33 14.11 13.98
C THR A 12 24.11 14.91 13.50
N GLU A 13 24.33 16.10 12.94
CA GLU A 13 23.27 16.93 12.35
C GLU A 13 22.64 16.24 11.13
N ALA A 14 23.45 15.73 10.20
CA ALA A 14 22.97 14.99 9.03
C ALA A 14 22.13 13.76 9.43
N VAL A 15 22.55 13.00 10.44
CA VAL A 15 21.77 11.84 10.93
C VAL A 15 20.45 12.27 11.56
N LYS A 16 20.42 13.39 12.32
CA LYS A 16 19.19 13.93 12.88
C LYS A 16 18.21 14.40 11.80
N GLU A 17 18.72 15.00 10.74
CA GLU A 17 17.91 15.41 9.59
C GLU A 17 17.27 14.19 8.93
N VAL A 18 18.05 13.15 8.62
CA VAL A 18 17.54 11.89 8.04
C VAL A 18 16.50 11.24 8.95
N ALA A 19 16.75 11.16 10.26
CA ALA A 19 15.79 10.59 11.22
C ALA A 19 14.48 11.39 11.26
N THR A 20 14.57 12.72 11.13
CA THR A 20 13.40 13.62 11.08
C THR A 20 12.62 13.39 9.80
N THR A 21 13.29 13.34 8.65
CA THR A 21 12.67 13.05 7.35
C THR A 21 11.98 11.68 7.33
N ILE A 22 12.60 10.64 7.89
CA ILE A 22 11.99 9.30 7.97
C ILE A 22 10.73 9.33 8.86
N ARG A 23 10.79 10.03 10.00
CA ARG A 23 9.63 10.18 10.91
C ARG A 23 8.48 10.94 10.26
N GLU A 24 8.79 11.93 9.42
CA GLU A 24 7.80 12.75 8.70
C GLU A 24 7.29 12.07 7.43
N CYS A 25 8.04 11.10 6.89
CA CYS A 25 7.63 10.30 5.75
C CYS A 25 6.44 9.43 6.17
N LYS A 26 5.25 9.80 5.70
CA LYS A 26 4.07 8.94 5.84
C LYS A 26 4.30 7.69 4.99
N PRO A 27 4.17 6.48 5.57
CA PRO A 27 4.15 5.26 4.77
C PRO A 27 3.12 5.41 3.66
N LEU A 28 3.42 4.93 2.45
CA LEU A 28 2.38 4.81 1.43
C LEU A 28 1.28 3.93 2.02
N ASP A 29 0.13 4.54 2.26
CA ASP A 29 -0.92 3.95 3.11
C ASP A 29 -1.67 2.81 2.38
N VAL A 30 -1.32 2.58 1.12
CA VAL A 30 -1.94 1.65 0.19
C VAL A 30 -0.84 0.88 -0.53
N HIS A 31 -1.04 -0.43 -0.69
CA HIS A 31 -0.11 -1.27 -1.44
C HIS A 31 -0.03 -0.80 -2.91
N PRO A 32 1.17 -0.56 -3.47
CA PRO A 32 1.32 0.04 -4.80
C PRO A 32 0.63 -0.77 -5.90
N ASP A 33 0.65 -2.10 -5.78
CA ASP A 33 0.04 -3.00 -6.77
C ASP A 33 -1.46 -3.24 -6.58
N LEU A 34 -2.11 -2.64 -5.56
CA LEU A 34 -3.52 -2.93 -5.25
C LEU A 34 -4.45 -2.61 -6.42
N TYR A 35 -4.27 -1.45 -7.03
CA TYR A 35 -5.08 -1.04 -8.18
C TYR A 35 -4.95 -2.06 -9.33
N GLY A 36 -3.73 -2.40 -9.70
CA GLY A 36 -3.46 -3.38 -10.77
C GLY A 36 -4.06 -4.75 -10.43
N ALA A 37 -3.81 -5.25 -9.22
CA ALA A 37 -4.31 -6.55 -8.78
C ALA A 37 -5.84 -6.69 -8.87
N VAL A 38 -6.60 -5.59 -8.66
CA VAL A 38 -8.06 -5.56 -8.78
C VAL A 38 -8.49 -5.35 -10.23
N MET A 39 -7.95 -4.32 -10.90
CA MET A 39 -8.46 -3.88 -12.21
C MET A 39 -8.06 -4.82 -13.35
N THR A 40 -7.07 -5.69 -13.18
CA THR A 40 -6.72 -6.71 -14.19
C THR A 40 -7.61 -7.96 -14.11
N GLN A 41 -8.53 -8.05 -13.15
CA GLN A 41 -9.38 -9.23 -12.98
C GLN A 41 -10.50 -9.24 -14.01
N GLY A 42 -10.36 -10.09 -15.02
CA GLY A 42 -11.38 -10.28 -16.06
C GLY A 42 -12.66 -10.95 -15.55
N GLY A 43 -13.76 -10.75 -16.26
CA GLY A 43 -15.06 -11.38 -15.96
C GLY A 43 -15.94 -10.61 -14.97
N PHE A 44 -15.57 -9.36 -14.64
CA PHE A 44 -16.35 -8.41 -13.85
C PHE A 44 -16.49 -7.10 -14.64
N SER A 45 -17.50 -6.28 -14.34
CA SER A 45 -17.57 -4.93 -14.89
C SER A 45 -16.62 -3.99 -14.14
N ASP A 46 -16.20 -2.91 -14.80
CA ASP A 46 -15.31 -1.92 -14.19
C ASP A 46 -15.94 -1.30 -12.93
N GLU A 47 -17.25 -1.08 -12.91
CA GLU A 47 -17.95 -0.55 -11.74
C GLU A 47 -17.90 -1.51 -10.54
N ALA A 48 -18.02 -2.81 -10.80
CA ALA A 48 -17.91 -3.83 -9.75
C ALA A 48 -16.48 -3.90 -9.21
N LEU A 49 -15.47 -3.83 -10.09
CA LEU A 49 -14.07 -3.77 -9.69
C LEU A 49 -13.75 -2.51 -8.89
N MET A 50 -14.31 -1.35 -9.28
CA MET A 50 -14.16 -0.10 -8.54
C MET A 50 -14.81 -0.13 -7.15
N ALA A 51 -15.97 -0.80 -7.01
CA ALA A 51 -16.62 -1.00 -5.71
C ALA A 51 -15.75 -1.85 -4.77
N ALA A 52 -15.19 -2.95 -5.28
CA ALA A 52 -14.27 -3.80 -4.54
C ALA A 52 -12.96 -3.08 -4.19
N LEU A 53 -12.41 -2.30 -5.11
CA LEU A 53 -11.21 -1.49 -4.88
C LEU A 53 -11.43 -0.49 -3.75
N SER A 54 -12.56 0.21 -3.76
CA SER A 54 -12.90 1.18 -2.71
C SER A 54 -12.93 0.52 -1.33
N HIS A 55 -13.56 -0.66 -1.22
CA HIS A 55 -13.54 -1.45 0.01
C HIS A 55 -12.13 -1.87 0.46
N LEU A 56 -11.27 -2.28 -0.47
CA LEU A 56 -9.89 -2.68 -0.14
C LEU A 56 -9.00 -1.49 0.24
N LEU A 57 -9.28 -0.30 -0.29
CA LEU A 57 -8.63 0.96 0.12
C LEU A 57 -9.03 1.36 1.55
N ASP A 58 -10.31 1.17 1.89
CA ASP A 58 -10.81 1.40 3.25
C ASP A 58 -10.34 0.30 4.24
N ASN A 59 -10.12 -0.92 3.75
CA ASN A 59 -9.63 -2.07 4.51
C ASN A 59 -8.24 -2.52 4.06
N LYS A 60 -7.24 -1.73 4.43
CA LYS A 60 -5.83 -1.93 4.03
C LYS A 60 -5.28 -3.32 4.30
N ALA A 61 -5.64 -3.94 5.44
CA ALA A 61 -5.18 -5.29 5.76
C ALA A 61 -5.71 -6.33 4.74
N GLN A 62 -6.98 -6.19 4.33
CA GLN A 62 -7.53 -6.99 3.25
C GLN A 62 -6.91 -6.64 1.90
N GLY A 63 -6.63 -5.36 1.63
CA GLY A 63 -5.92 -4.92 0.43
C GLY A 63 -4.56 -5.60 0.26
N VAL A 64 -3.73 -5.59 1.31
CA VAL A 64 -2.43 -6.29 1.31
C VAL A 64 -2.62 -7.80 1.10
N GLY A 65 -3.58 -8.40 1.81
CA GLY A 65 -3.89 -9.82 1.63
C GLY A 65 -4.34 -10.18 0.21
N PHE A 66 -5.18 -9.35 -0.39
CA PHE A 66 -5.68 -9.52 -1.76
C PHE A 66 -4.55 -9.48 -2.79
N VAL A 67 -3.60 -8.54 -2.65
CA VAL A 67 -2.42 -8.49 -3.52
C VAL A 67 -1.56 -9.74 -3.36
N ALA A 68 -1.44 -10.31 -2.16
CA ALA A 68 -0.67 -11.54 -1.96
C ALA A 68 -1.33 -12.81 -2.52
N MET A 69 -2.63 -12.77 -2.87
CA MET A 69 -3.35 -13.93 -3.42
C MET A 69 -2.91 -14.26 -4.85
N ALA A 70 -2.95 -15.56 -5.18
CA ALA A 70 -2.93 -16.01 -6.57
C ALA A 70 -4.18 -15.54 -7.32
N ASP A 71 -4.09 -15.38 -8.65
CA ASP A 71 -5.17 -14.83 -9.47
C ASP A 71 -6.49 -15.60 -9.32
N THR A 72 -6.43 -16.92 -9.25
CA THR A 72 -7.63 -17.75 -9.02
C THR A 72 -8.33 -17.43 -7.70
N HIS A 73 -7.57 -17.14 -6.64
CA HIS A 73 -8.10 -16.75 -5.35
C HIS A 73 -8.62 -15.31 -5.33
N ARG A 74 -8.00 -14.39 -6.07
CA ARG A 74 -8.50 -13.02 -6.25
C ARG A 74 -9.89 -13.02 -6.90
N VAL A 75 -10.08 -13.82 -7.94
CA VAL A 75 -11.38 -14.00 -8.60
C VAL A 75 -12.42 -14.58 -7.64
N LEU A 76 -12.06 -15.59 -6.83
CA LEU A 76 -12.96 -16.16 -5.83
C LEU A 76 -13.35 -15.16 -4.75
N TRP A 77 -12.38 -14.36 -4.29
CA TRP A 77 -12.62 -13.29 -3.33
C TRP A 77 -13.58 -12.25 -3.90
N LEU A 78 -13.34 -11.77 -5.13
CA LEU A 78 -14.19 -10.80 -5.82
C LEU A 78 -15.62 -11.32 -6.00
N ARG A 79 -15.80 -12.55 -6.49
CA ARG A 79 -17.15 -13.16 -6.60
C ARG A 79 -17.87 -13.21 -5.27
N SER A 80 -17.16 -13.60 -4.21
CA SER A 80 -17.73 -13.76 -2.88
C SER A 80 -18.12 -12.43 -2.25
N TRP A 81 -17.30 -11.39 -2.42
CA TRP A 81 -17.57 -10.07 -1.88
C TRP A 81 -18.63 -9.33 -2.70
N LEU A 82 -18.49 -9.28 -4.02
CA LEU A 82 -19.45 -8.61 -4.90
C LEU A 82 -20.84 -9.24 -4.85
N GLY A 83 -20.93 -10.57 -4.78
CA GLY A 83 -22.20 -11.27 -4.63
C GLY A 83 -22.92 -11.01 -3.30
N LYS A 84 -22.25 -10.42 -2.31
CA LYS A 84 -22.85 -10.04 -1.02
C LYS A 84 -23.10 -8.55 -0.87
N HIS A 85 -22.32 -7.73 -1.57
CA HIS A 85 -22.23 -6.30 -1.27
C HIS A 85 -22.52 -5.39 -2.47
N TYR A 86 -22.63 -5.93 -3.68
CA TYR A 86 -22.79 -5.14 -4.91
C TYR A 86 -23.97 -5.61 -5.78
N TYR A 87 -24.12 -6.92 -5.96
CA TYR A 87 -25.22 -7.51 -6.73
C TYR A 87 -26.43 -7.87 -5.87
#